data_AF-A0A4Q0T5H2-F1
#
_entry.id   AF-A0A4Q0T5H2-F1
#
_cell.length_a   1.000
_cell.length_b   1.000
_cell.length_c   1.000
_cell.angle_alpha   90.00
_cell.angle_beta   90.00
_cell.angle_gamma   90.00
#
_symmetry.space_group_name_H-M   'P 1'
#
loop_
_entity.id
_entity.type
_entity.pdbx_description
1 polymer ?
#
loop_
_entity_poly.entity_id
_entity_poly.type
_entity_poly.pdbx_seq_one_letter_code
_entity_poly.pdbx_strand_id
1 'polypeptide(L)'
;MRHLLPSFAWLLVSAASVCHGQSGGSSGWTGTWSAAPRIEFTTDGIGTAPETIREIVHVSTGGRAVRIRLSNVFGTDTLRIDGVSIAVAAQAGTLKSTPELLTFNGMPQANIAAGKSLTSDSVSLALAPLSDLAVSILVPPETIHVMTVHPKANTTNYTAPGNQLLSLRMREQSSSDAYPFLVAVDVQSEAESYSDAGAIVCLGDSITQGVHSTPNRNEAWPDVLARTLQSRTDMKRIGVLNEGIGGNRIFQNGGGPAALSRFDRDVLHQSNVKFLVLAVGINDIGLGYGPAAQPSATRPTARQIEAAYRDLSQRAHLQGIKVIGATLTPFGRAAYFSEAGEAVRQEVNQWIRTSALNEHIYDSIVDFDQLLDARQNDSRPMLKSRYDSGDGLHPNDSGYELMGREVYNAFMRVDNRP
;
A
#
# COMPACT_ATOMS: atom_id res chain seq x y z
N MET A 1 40.41 -64.80 -23.70
CA MET A 1 40.00 -64.14 -22.43
C MET A 1 40.34 -62.66 -22.57
N ARG A 2 39.38 -61.84 -23.03
CA ARG A 2 38.71 -60.81 -22.21
C ARG A 2 39.68 -60.13 -21.25
N HIS A 3 40.05 -58.87 -21.52
CA HIS A 3 39.76 -57.75 -20.64
C HIS A 3 39.84 -56.44 -21.43
N LEU A 4 38.69 -55.77 -21.49
CA LEU A 4 38.45 -54.42 -21.97
C LEU A 4 39.03 -53.41 -20.97
N LEU A 5 39.65 -52.35 -21.46
CA LEU A 5 39.92 -51.12 -20.70
C LEU A 5 39.18 -49.96 -21.39
N PRO A 6 38.58 -49.02 -20.63
CA PRO A 6 37.49 -48.19 -21.14
C PRO A 6 37.99 -46.89 -21.78
N SER A 7 37.32 -46.50 -22.87
CA SER A 7 37.43 -45.20 -23.52
C SER A 7 36.97 -44.08 -22.58
N PHE A 8 37.85 -43.12 -22.30
CA PHE A 8 37.47 -41.85 -21.69
C PHE A 8 36.68 -41.00 -22.69
N ALA A 9 35.36 -40.94 -22.50
CA ALA A 9 34.51 -39.97 -23.18
C ALA A 9 34.77 -38.58 -22.59
N TRP A 10 35.27 -37.66 -23.41
CA TRP A 10 35.30 -36.24 -23.10
C TRP A 10 33.85 -35.71 -23.13
N LEU A 11 33.27 -35.47 -21.96
CA LEU A 11 32.05 -34.67 -21.84
C LEU A 11 32.39 -33.23 -22.23
N LEU A 12 31.94 -32.81 -23.41
CA LEU A 12 31.76 -31.41 -23.77
C LEU A 12 30.71 -30.83 -22.82
N VAL A 13 31.16 -30.10 -21.80
CA VAL A 13 30.30 -29.25 -20.99
C VAL A 13 29.91 -28.07 -21.88
N SER A 14 28.70 -28.14 -22.43
CA SER A 14 28.03 -27.01 -23.06
C SER A 14 27.92 -25.90 -22.02
N ALA A 15 28.70 -24.82 -22.20
CA ALA A 15 28.56 -23.62 -21.41
C ALA A 15 27.16 -23.03 -21.68
N ALA A 16 26.22 -23.35 -20.80
CA ALA A 16 24.94 -22.65 -20.74
C ALA A 16 25.28 -21.18 -20.47
N SER A 17 25.08 -20.35 -21.49
CA SER A 17 25.11 -18.90 -21.35
C SER A 17 24.01 -18.55 -20.37
N VAL A 18 24.37 -18.28 -19.12
CA VAL A 18 23.48 -17.68 -18.14
C VAL A 18 23.14 -16.31 -18.70
N CYS A 19 21.94 -16.20 -19.29
CA CYS A 19 21.30 -14.92 -19.55
C CYS A 19 21.24 -14.23 -18.19
N HIS A 20 22.15 -13.29 -17.95
CA HIS A 20 21.99 -12.36 -16.86
C HIS A 20 20.76 -11.55 -17.23
N GLY A 21 19.60 -11.95 -16.70
CA GLY A 21 18.44 -11.10 -16.68
C GLY A 21 18.88 -9.81 -16.01
N GLN A 22 19.02 -8.76 -16.81
CA GLN A 22 19.21 -7.43 -16.27
C GLN A 22 18.07 -7.22 -15.29
N SER A 23 18.41 -7.06 -14.01
CA SER A 23 17.55 -6.38 -13.05
C SER A 23 17.32 -4.99 -13.62
N GLY A 24 16.26 -4.82 -14.40
CA GLY A 24 15.91 -3.56 -15.01
C GLY A 24 15.63 -2.57 -13.91
N GLY A 25 16.64 -1.78 -13.55
CA GLY A 25 16.48 -0.62 -12.70
C GLY A 25 15.32 0.19 -13.27
N SER A 26 14.38 0.56 -12.40
CA SER A 26 13.14 1.28 -12.71
C SER A 26 13.39 2.73 -13.12
N SER A 27 14.37 2.98 -14.00
CA SER A 27 14.68 4.31 -14.49
C SER A 27 13.43 4.91 -15.15
N GLY A 28 12.87 5.94 -14.52
CA GLY A 28 11.75 6.74 -15.05
C GLY A 28 10.38 6.48 -14.41
N TRP A 29 10.15 5.41 -13.66
CA TRP A 29 8.83 5.12 -13.07
C TRP A 29 8.73 5.56 -11.62
N THR A 30 7.65 6.25 -11.27
CA THR A 30 7.32 6.66 -9.90
C THR A 30 5.95 6.10 -9.53
N GLY A 31 5.85 5.45 -8.36
CA GLY A 31 4.57 4.97 -7.86
C GLY A 31 3.65 6.14 -7.56
N THR A 32 2.41 6.10 -8.06
CA THR A 32 1.41 7.14 -7.84
C THR A 32 0.22 6.66 -7.00
N TRP A 33 0.02 5.37 -6.90
CA TRP A 33 -1.01 4.76 -6.10
C TRP A 33 -0.59 3.32 -5.78
N SER A 34 -0.94 2.85 -4.59
CA SER A 34 -0.84 1.45 -4.21
C SER A 34 -1.86 1.12 -3.14
N ALA A 35 -2.13 -0.18 -2.97
CA ALA A 35 -2.95 -0.70 -1.90
C ALA A 35 -2.40 -2.07 -1.46
N ALA A 36 -2.10 -2.19 -0.16
CA ALA A 36 -1.53 -3.41 0.40
C ALA A 36 -2.57 -4.55 0.37
N PRO A 37 -2.33 -5.67 -0.33
CA PRO A 37 -3.32 -6.74 -0.37
C PRO A 37 -3.28 -7.62 0.88
N ARG A 38 -4.39 -8.29 1.13
CA ARG A 38 -4.52 -9.42 2.06
C ARG A 38 -5.18 -10.62 1.38
N ILE A 39 -5.22 -11.73 2.11
CA ILE A 39 -5.96 -12.93 1.72
C ILE A 39 -7.45 -12.74 1.98
N GLU A 40 -8.28 -13.18 1.04
CA GLU A 40 -9.72 -13.34 1.22
C GLU A 40 -10.16 -14.71 0.68
N PHE A 41 -10.98 -15.41 1.47
CA PHE A 41 -11.53 -16.70 1.10
C PHE A 41 -12.93 -16.50 0.53
N THR A 42 -13.18 -17.00 -0.67
CA THR A 42 -14.47 -16.87 -1.35
C THR A 42 -15.16 -18.23 -1.40
N THR A 43 -16.31 -18.33 -0.72
CA THR A 43 -17.05 -19.58 -0.52
C THR A 43 -17.54 -20.20 -1.83
N ASP A 44 -18.08 -19.37 -2.73
CA ASP A 44 -18.65 -19.81 -4.02
C ASP A 44 -17.67 -19.65 -5.19
N GLY A 45 -16.49 -19.08 -4.92
CA GLY A 45 -15.53 -18.62 -5.92
C GLY A 45 -16.00 -17.38 -6.69
N ILE A 46 -15.08 -16.65 -7.30
CA ILE A 46 -15.40 -15.72 -8.40
C ILE A 46 -15.61 -16.55 -9.69
N GLY A 47 -16.26 -16.01 -10.72
CA GLY A 47 -16.05 -16.49 -12.08
C GLY A 47 -16.88 -17.71 -12.53
N THR A 48 -18.18 -17.77 -12.19
CA THR A 48 -19.10 -18.69 -12.93
C THR A 48 -19.35 -18.21 -14.37
N ALA A 49 -19.09 -16.93 -14.65
CA ALA A 49 -19.14 -16.30 -15.96
C ALA A 49 -18.03 -15.24 -16.09
N PRO A 50 -17.74 -14.72 -17.30
CA PRO A 50 -16.78 -13.63 -17.45
C PRO A 50 -17.33 -12.35 -16.81
N GLU A 51 -16.48 -11.60 -16.12
CA GLU A 51 -16.85 -10.35 -15.44
C GLU A 51 -15.77 -9.28 -15.64
N THR A 52 -16.21 -8.04 -15.84
CA THR A 52 -15.32 -6.87 -15.82
C THR A 52 -15.40 -6.21 -14.45
N ILE A 53 -14.27 -6.14 -13.76
CA ILE A 53 -14.10 -5.38 -12.52
C ILE A 53 -13.46 -4.04 -12.89
N ARG A 54 -14.10 -2.93 -12.55
CA ARG A 54 -13.58 -1.57 -12.74
C ARG A 54 -13.26 -0.95 -11.40
N GLU A 55 -11.97 -0.81 -11.16
CA GLU A 55 -11.38 -0.22 -9.97
C GLU A 55 -11.04 1.24 -10.23
N ILE A 56 -11.55 2.14 -9.40
CA ILE A 56 -11.27 3.57 -9.47
C ILE A 56 -10.17 3.88 -8.47
N VAL A 57 -9.03 4.38 -8.94
CA VAL A 57 -7.89 4.73 -8.09
C VAL A 57 -7.60 6.23 -8.18
N HIS A 58 -7.44 6.88 -7.03
CA HIS A 58 -7.06 8.28 -6.95
C HIS A 58 -5.53 8.42 -7.04
N VAL A 59 -5.01 8.97 -8.13
CA VAL A 59 -3.56 9.03 -8.35
C VAL A 59 -2.95 10.23 -7.61
N SER A 60 -1.88 10.03 -6.85
CA SER A 60 -1.21 11.12 -6.12
C SER A 60 -0.43 12.09 -7.03
N THR A 61 0.42 11.58 -7.93
CA THR A 61 1.21 12.36 -8.88
C THR A 61 0.83 12.04 -10.33
N GLY A 62 1.04 13.00 -11.23
CA GLY A 62 0.70 12.84 -12.64
C GLY A 62 1.85 12.29 -13.49
N GLY A 63 1.54 11.95 -14.73
CA GLY A 63 2.54 11.54 -15.73
C GLY A 63 1.93 11.34 -17.11
N ARG A 64 2.77 10.98 -18.09
CA ARG A 64 2.38 10.83 -19.51
C ARG A 64 2.28 9.38 -19.98
N ALA A 65 2.82 8.46 -19.20
CA ALA A 65 2.68 7.04 -19.42
C ALA A 65 2.36 6.35 -18.10
N VAL A 66 1.59 5.27 -18.20
CA VAL A 66 1.05 4.53 -17.06
C VAL A 66 1.36 3.05 -17.25
N ARG A 67 1.67 2.37 -16.15
CA ARG A 67 1.65 0.91 -16.06
C ARG A 67 1.04 0.50 -14.73
N ILE A 68 0.53 -0.72 -14.66
CA ILE A 68 -0.08 -1.25 -13.45
C ILE A 68 0.63 -2.53 -13.01
N ARG A 69 0.44 -2.90 -11.74
CA ARG A 69 0.85 -4.21 -11.22
C ARG A 69 -0.36 -4.95 -10.66
N LEU A 70 -0.62 -6.11 -11.24
CA LEU A 70 -1.59 -7.09 -10.78
C LEU A 70 -0.89 -8.16 -9.92
N SER A 71 -1.59 -8.72 -8.96
CA SER A 71 -1.01 -9.63 -7.97
C SER A 71 -1.90 -10.82 -7.68
N ASN A 72 -1.27 -11.99 -7.66
CA ASN A 72 -1.81 -13.26 -7.21
C ASN A 72 -0.97 -13.81 -6.03
N VAL A 73 -0.39 -12.92 -5.22
CA VAL A 73 0.58 -13.28 -4.18
C VAL A 73 0.00 -14.21 -3.09
N PHE A 74 -1.31 -14.18 -2.87
CA PHE A 74 -2.00 -15.09 -1.94
C PHE A 74 -2.77 -16.22 -2.62
N GLY A 75 -2.96 -16.17 -3.94
CA GLY A 75 -3.71 -17.21 -4.63
C GLY A 75 -2.94 -18.52 -4.71
N THR A 76 -3.71 -19.61 -4.76
CA THR A 76 -3.21 -20.99 -4.78
C THR A 76 -3.08 -21.56 -6.19
N ASP A 77 -3.78 -20.96 -7.14
CA ASP A 77 -3.85 -21.37 -8.55
C ASP A 77 -3.39 -20.23 -9.46
N THR A 78 -3.25 -20.50 -10.76
CA THR A 78 -2.93 -19.43 -11.72
C THR A 78 -4.15 -18.54 -11.92
N LEU A 79 -3.99 -17.25 -11.65
CA LEU A 79 -4.98 -16.21 -11.95
C LEU A 79 -4.89 -15.88 -13.44
N ARG A 80 -6.00 -16.02 -14.18
CA ARG A 80 -6.05 -15.63 -15.59
C ARG A 80 -6.83 -14.33 -15.72
N ILE A 81 -6.31 -13.44 -16.56
CA ILE A 81 -6.92 -12.15 -16.90
C ILE A 81 -7.02 -12.09 -18.41
N ASP A 82 -8.24 -11.97 -18.93
CA ASP A 82 -8.52 -11.98 -20.37
C ASP A 82 -8.23 -10.63 -21.04
N GLY A 83 -8.14 -9.56 -20.24
CA GLY A 83 -7.73 -8.26 -20.71
C GLY A 83 -7.80 -7.20 -19.62
N VAL A 84 -7.09 -6.11 -19.84
CA VAL A 84 -7.14 -4.93 -18.97
C VAL A 84 -7.22 -3.68 -19.82
N SER A 85 -8.00 -2.70 -19.39
CA SER A 85 -7.96 -1.35 -19.94
C SER A 85 -7.79 -0.31 -18.84
N ILE A 86 -7.22 0.84 -19.19
CA ILE A 86 -7.17 2.00 -18.32
C ILE A 86 -7.75 3.24 -19.01
N ALA A 87 -8.39 4.10 -18.24
CA ALA A 87 -8.90 5.37 -18.72
C ALA A 87 -8.97 6.39 -17.58
N VAL A 88 -8.98 7.68 -17.90
CA VAL A 88 -9.30 8.70 -16.90
C VAL A 88 -10.76 8.57 -16.52
N ALA A 89 -11.01 8.42 -15.22
CA ALA A 89 -12.34 8.25 -14.67
C ALA A 89 -13.08 9.58 -14.50
N ALA A 90 -14.40 9.47 -14.46
CA ALA A 90 -15.34 10.48 -14.01
C ALA A 90 -16.23 9.87 -12.92
N GLN A 91 -17.36 10.51 -12.64
CA GLN A 91 -18.25 10.08 -11.56
C GLN A 91 -18.89 8.72 -11.85
N ALA A 92 -19.25 8.00 -10.79
CA ALA A 92 -20.05 6.78 -10.84
C ALA A 92 -19.48 5.66 -11.76
N GLY A 93 -18.16 5.55 -11.85
CA GLY A 93 -17.47 4.52 -12.66
C GLY A 93 -17.46 4.79 -14.16
N THR A 94 -17.92 5.97 -14.59
CA THR A 94 -17.86 6.38 -16.00
C THR A 94 -16.46 6.84 -16.39
N LEU A 95 -16.16 6.78 -17.68
CA LEU A 95 -14.86 7.16 -18.24
C LEU A 95 -15.00 8.47 -19.03
N LYS A 96 -14.07 9.40 -18.83
CA LYS A 96 -14.01 10.68 -19.57
C LYS A 96 -12.95 10.71 -20.67
N SER A 97 -12.08 9.71 -20.72
CA SER A 97 -11.17 9.48 -21.84
C SER A 97 -11.51 8.17 -22.55
N THR A 98 -10.98 8.00 -23.76
CA THR A 98 -10.98 6.71 -24.44
C THR A 98 -10.22 5.68 -23.58
N PRO A 99 -10.75 4.45 -23.42
CA PRO A 99 -10.04 3.39 -22.71
C PRO A 99 -8.91 2.83 -23.58
N GLU A 100 -7.73 2.74 -22.98
CA GLU A 100 -6.54 2.17 -23.59
C GLU A 100 -6.33 0.74 -23.08
N LEU A 101 -6.21 -0.23 -23.99
CA LEU A 101 -5.91 -1.62 -23.61
C LEU A 101 -4.46 -1.75 -23.17
N LEU A 102 -4.25 -2.50 -22.09
CA LEU A 102 -2.91 -2.87 -21.64
C LEU A 102 -2.48 -4.21 -22.22
N THR A 103 -1.17 -4.37 -22.34
CA THR A 103 -0.54 -5.64 -22.67
C THR A 103 0.43 -6.05 -21.55
N PHE A 104 0.80 -7.32 -21.56
CA PHE A 104 1.76 -7.92 -20.65
C PHE A 104 2.77 -8.71 -21.49
N ASN A 105 3.98 -8.16 -21.64
CA ASN A 105 4.99 -8.67 -22.58
C ASN A 105 4.44 -8.77 -24.02
N GLY A 106 3.69 -7.77 -24.46
CA GLY A 106 3.06 -7.68 -25.78
C GLY A 106 1.76 -8.47 -25.94
N MET A 107 1.33 -9.23 -24.93
CA MET A 107 0.11 -10.04 -24.98
C MET A 107 -1.07 -9.32 -24.29
N PRO A 108 -2.30 -9.37 -24.82
CA PRO A 108 -3.46 -8.74 -24.18
C PRO A 108 -3.91 -9.47 -22.91
N GLN A 109 -3.58 -10.75 -22.77
CA GLN A 109 -3.93 -11.59 -21.63
C GLN A 109 -2.78 -11.70 -20.64
N ALA A 110 -3.10 -11.89 -19.36
CA ALA A 110 -2.13 -12.18 -18.31
C ALA A 110 -2.44 -13.51 -17.61
N ASN A 111 -1.40 -14.31 -17.39
CA ASN A 111 -1.44 -15.51 -16.55
C ASN A 111 -0.48 -15.30 -15.39
N ILE A 112 -1.01 -15.12 -14.18
CA ILE A 112 -0.24 -14.81 -12.98
C ILE A 112 -0.21 -16.06 -12.11
N ALA A 113 0.94 -16.75 -12.09
CA ALA A 113 1.12 -17.95 -11.28
C ALA A 113 0.86 -17.69 -9.78
N ALA A 114 0.50 -18.74 -9.05
CA ALA A 114 0.31 -18.69 -7.60
C ALA A 114 1.53 -18.06 -6.90
N GLY A 115 1.28 -17.13 -5.98
CA GLY A 115 2.33 -16.43 -5.25
C GLY A 115 3.12 -15.39 -6.04
N LYS A 116 2.66 -15.02 -7.26
CA LYS A 116 3.37 -14.06 -8.13
C LYS A 116 2.58 -12.78 -8.37
N SER A 117 3.26 -11.79 -8.92
CA SER A 117 2.68 -10.54 -9.42
C SER A 117 3.21 -10.28 -10.83
N LEU A 118 2.48 -9.50 -11.61
CA LEU A 118 2.82 -9.16 -12.99
C LEU A 118 2.59 -7.67 -13.23
N THR A 119 3.57 -7.01 -13.85
CA THR A 119 3.48 -5.60 -14.25
C THR A 119 3.15 -5.53 -15.74
N SER A 120 2.24 -4.63 -16.12
CA SER A 120 1.88 -4.41 -17.52
C SER A 120 3.01 -3.73 -18.29
N ASP A 121 2.95 -3.82 -19.61
CA ASP A 121 3.64 -2.88 -20.48
C ASP A 121 3.09 -1.46 -20.24
N SER A 122 3.86 -0.44 -20.62
CA SER A 122 3.44 0.95 -20.48
C SER A 122 2.50 1.37 -21.60
N VAL A 123 1.49 2.16 -21.29
CA VAL A 123 0.66 2.86 -22.27
C VAL A 123 0.77 4.36 -22.13
N SER A 124 0.67 5.09 -23.25
CA SER A 124 0.63 6.55 -23.24
C SER A 124 -0.74 7.02 -22.79
N LEU A 125 -0.81 7.57 -21.59
CA LEU A 125 -2.02 8.16 -21.02
C LEU A 125 -1.60 9.32 -20.13
N ALA A 126 -2.03 10.53 -20.49
CA ALA A 126 -1.77 11.71 -19.68
C ALA A 126 -2.69 11.70 -18.45
N LEU A 127 -2.09 11.60 -17.27
CA LEU A 127 -2.76 11.72 -15.98
C LEU A 127 -2.34 13.02 -15.30
N ALA A 128 -3.34 13.84 -14.97
CA ALA A 128 -3.11 14.97 -14.09
C ALA A 128 -2.89 14.47 -12.64
N PRO A 129 -2.06 15.14 -11.83
CA PRO A 129 -1.99 14.84 -10.40
C PRO A 129 -3.39 14.92 -9.76
N LEU A 130 -3.67 14.03 -8.79
CA LEU A 130 -4.95 13.98 -8.06
C LEU A 130 -6.16 13.68 -8.96
N SER A 131 -5.94 13.08 -10.13
CA SER A 131 -7.03 12.60 -10.98
C SER A 131 -7.39 11.15 -10.68
N ASP A 132 -8.61 10.76 -11.01
CA ASP A 132 -9.04 9.37 -10.85
C ASP A 132 -8.74 8.58 -12.14
N LEU A 133 -8.11 7.42 -11.98
CA LEU A 133 -7.87 6.44 -13.03
C LEU A 133 -8.82 5.27 -12.84
N ALA A 134 -9.52 4.87 -13.89
CA ALA A 134 -10.24 3.61 -13.92
C ALA A 134 -9.32 2.52 -14.49
N VAL A 135 -9.18 1.42 -13.76
CA VAL A 135 -8.54 0.17 -14.21
C VAL A 135 -9.65 -0.86 -14.36
N SER A 136 -9.96 -1.26 -15.61
CA SER A 136 -10.95 -2.31 -15.87
C SER A 136 -10.24 -3.62 -16.16
N ILE A 137 -10.54 -4.67 -15.40
CA ILE A 137 -9.93 -5.99 -15.44
C ILE A 137 -11.01 -7.00 -15.86
N LEU A 138 -10.80 -7.71 -16.97
CA LEU A 138 -11.68 -8.77 -17.42
C LEU A 138 -11.18 -10.11 -16.88
N VAL A 139 -11.95 -10.69 -15.97
CA VAL A 139 -11.70 -12.02 -15.41
C VAL A 139 -12.53 -13.03 -16.23
N PRO A 140 -11.91 -14.08 -16.79
CA PRO A 140 -12.64 -15.16 -17.46
C PRO A 140 -13.44 -16.00 -16.45
N PRO A 141 -14.30 -16.93 -16.92
CA PRO A 141 -14.88 -17.93 -16.04
C PRO A 141 -13.78 -18.78 -15.42
N GLU A 142 -13.55 -18.63 -14.13
CA GLU A 142 -12.60 -19.41 -13.33
C GLU A 142 -12.94 -19.35 -11.86
N THR A 143 -12.86 -20.49 -11.18
CA THR A 143 -13.14 -20.56 -9.75
C THR A 143 -11.90 -20.14 -8.95
N ILE A 144 -11.92 -18.93 -8.41
CA ILE A 144 -10.88 -18.41 -7.52
C ILE A 144 -11.38 -18.60 -6.08
N HIS A 145 -10.71 -19.40 -5.25
CA HIS A 145 -11.10 -19.61 -3.84
C HIS A 145 -10.29 -18.79 -2.84
N VAL A 146 -9.07 -18.44 -3.21
CA VAL A 146 -8.14 -17.66 -2.39
C VAL A 146 -7.72 -16.45 -3.20
N MET A 147 -8.27 -15.30 -2.84
CA MET A 147 -8.10 -14.06 -3.58
C MET A 147 -7.04 -13.16 -2.92
N THR A 148 -6.27 -12.49 -3.77
CA THR A 148 -5.43 -11.35 -3.40
C THR A 148 -6.27 -10.09 -3.54
N VAL A 149 -6.59 -9.41 -2.43
CA VAL A 149 -7.51 -8.27 -2.43
C VAL A 149 -7.15 -7.25 -1.36
N HIS A 150 -7.38 -5.97 -1.64
CA HIS A 150 -7.43 -4.92 -0.62
C HIS A 150 -8.89 -4.49 -0.40
N PRO A 151 -9.53 -4.88 0.71
CA PRO A 151 -10.93 -4.52 0.96
C PRO A 151 -11.06 -3.23 1.77
N LYS A 152 -12.28 -2.67 1.80
CA LYS A 152 -12.61 -1.43 2.52
C LYS A 152 -11.76 -0.25 2.05
N ALA A 153 -11.65 -0.10 0.74
CA ALA A 153 -10.88 0.90 0.01
C ALA A 153 -11.35 2.36 0.22
N ASN A 154 -12.46 2.58 0.95
CA ASN A 154 -13.17 3.87 1.04
C ASN A 154 -13.47 4.48 -0.34
N THR A 155 -13.50 3.65 -1.38
CA THR A 155 -13.69 4.03 -2.78
C THR A 155 -14.67 3.03 -3.40
N THR A 156 -15.62 3.54 -4.19
CA THR A 156 -16.60 2.72 -4.89
C THR A 156 -16.02 2.20 -6.20
N ASN A 157 -15.87 0.89 -6.27
CA ASN A 157 -15.51 0.13 -7.45
C ASN A 157 -16.75 -0.57 -8.01
N TYR A 158 -16.63 -1.10 -9.22
CA TYR A 158 -17.77 -1.62 -9.97
C TYR A 158 -17.47 -2.98 -10.57
N THR A 159 -18.44 -3.87 -10.57
CA THR A 159 -18.36 -5.15 -11.30
C THR A 159 -19.52 -5.26 -12.25
N ALA A 160 -19.29 -5.74 -13.47
CA ALA A 160 -20.34 -5.92 -14.46
C ALA A 160 -20.13 -7.23 -15.25
N PRO A 161 -21.22 -7.87 -15.71
CA PRO A 161 -21.11 -9.10 -16.49
C PRO A 161 -20.47 -8.86 -17.87
N GLY A 162 -19.71 -9.86 -18.33
CA GLY A 162 -19.08 -9.91 -19.64
C GLY A 162 -17.91 -8.94 -19.83
N ASN A 163 -17.44 -8.84 -21.07
CA ASN A 163 -16.39 -7.89 -21.46
C ASN A 163 -16.95 -6.48 -21.63
N GLN A 164 -16.57 -5.59 -20.74
CA GLN A 164 -16.92 -4.16 -20.76
C GLN A 164 -15.67 -3.27 -20.66
N LEU A 165 -14.49 -3.79 -21.04
CA LEU A 165 -13.21 -3.08 -20.96
C LEU A 165 -13.23 -1.72 -21.68
N LEU A 166 -13.94 -1.62 -22.81
CA LEU A 166 -14.02 -0.40 -23.62
C LEU A 166 -15.30 0.41 -23.37
N SER A 167 -16.15 -0.01 -22.42
CA SER A 167 -17.42 0.67 -22.16
C SER A 167 -17.20 1.94 -21.33
N LEU A 168 -17.51 3.11 -21.90
CA LEU A 168 -17.47 4.38 -21.18
C LEU A 168 -18.39 4.40 -19.94
N ARG A 169 -19.48 3.63 -19.97
CA ARG A 169 -20.36 3.36 -18.84
C ARG A 169 -20.69 1.88 -18.84
N MET A 170 -20.38 1.18 -17.75
CA MET A 170 -20.73 -0.24 -17.66
C MET A 170 -22.24 -0.41 -17.49
N ARG A 171 -22.78 -1.43 -18.16
CA ARG A 171 -24.16 -1.89 -18.04
C ARG A 171 -24.25 -2.93 -16.94
N GLU A 172 -25.37 -2.94 -16.21
CA GLU A 172 -25.66 -3.94 -15.18
C GLU A 172 -24.58 -4.01 -14.08
N GLN A 173 -23.96 -2.85 -13.79
CA GLN A 173 -22.91 -2.79 -12.79
C GLN A 173 -23.47 -2.89 -11.36
N SER A 174 -22.80 -3.67 -10.52
CA SER A 174 -22.89 -3.63 -9.07
C SER A 174 -21.71 -2.86 -8.48
N SER A 175 -21.79 -2.47 -7.21
CA SER A 175 -20.73 -1.73 -6.52
C SER A 175 -20.04 -2.59 -5.46
N SER A 176 -18.74 -2.41 -5.31
CA SER A 176 -17.92 -2.94 -4.21
C SER A 176 -17.02 -1.84 -3.65
N ASP A 177 -16.42 -2.08 -2.49
CA ASP A 177 -15.42 -1.20 -1.89
C ASP A 177 -14.05 -1.89 -1.78
N ALA A 178 -13.72 -2.78 -2.73
CA ALA A 178 -12.50 -3.58 -2.70
C ALA A 178 -11.71 -3.46 -4.01
N TYR A 179 -10.39 -3.56 -3.90
CA TYR A 179 -9.44 -3.66 -5.01
C TYR A 179 -8.95 -5.11 -5.15
N PRO A 180 -9.61 -5.97 -5.95
CA PRO A 180 -9.12 -7.31 -6.23
C PRO A 180 -7.94 -7.26 -7.22
N PHE A 181 -6.86 -7.98 -6.93
CA PHE A 181 -5.68 -8.16 -7.78
C PHE A 181 -4.82 -6.91 -8.03
N LEU A 182 -5.38 -5.72 -8.20
CA LEU A 182 -4.61 -4.49 -8.42
C LEU A 182 -3.88 -4.06 -7.14
N VAL A 183 -2.56 -3.87 -7.23
CA VAL A 183 -1.73 -3.51 -6.06
C VAL A 183 -0.87 -2.26 -6.26
N ALA A 184 -0.62 -1.84 -7.51
CA ALA A 184 0.12 -0.60 -7.77
C ALA A 184 -0.21 0.00 -9.14
N VAL A 185 -0.10 1.33 -9.21
CA VAL A 185 -0.07 2.11 -10.44
C VAL A 185 1.18 2.98 -10.42
N ASP A 186 1.97 2.89 -11.48
CA ASP A 186 3.14 3.73 -11.68
C ASP A 186 2.91 4.68 -12.85
N VAL A 187 3.48 5.87 -12.73
CA VAL A 187 3.53 6.86 -13.81
C VAL A 187 4.96 7.19 -14.19
N GLN A 188 5.15 7.50 -15.46
CA GLN A 188 6.36 8.15 -15.94
C GLN A 188 6.10 9.64 -16.03
N SER A 189 6.74 10.41 -15.14
CA SER A 189 6.62 11.88 -15.13
C SER A 189 7.47 12.50 -16.25
N GLU A 190 7.22 13.78 -16.55
CA GLU A 190 8.04 14.59 -17.47
C GLU A 190 9.32 15.12 -16.79
N ALA A 191 9.80 14.49 -15.71
CA ALA A 191 11.00 14.97 -15.02
C ALA A 191 12.21 14.96 -15.96
N GLU A 192 12.95 16.07 -15.99
CA GLU A 192 14.22 16.18 -16.72
C GLU A 192 15.27 15.21 -16.14
N SER A 193 15.19 14.95 -14.83
CA SER A 193 15.98 13.93 -14.14
C SER A 193 15.11 13.03 -13.26
N TYR A 194 15.45 11.74 -13.21
CA TYR A 194 14.83 10.76 -12.31
C TYR A 194 15.02 11.11 -10.82
N SER A 195 16.06 11.88 -10.48
CA SER A 195 16.31 12.37 -9.11
C SER A 195 15.23 13.30 -8.57
N ASP A 196 14.49 13.95 -9.48
CA ASP A 196 13.54 15.01 -9.13
C ASP A 196 12.15 14.44 -8.82
N ALA A 197 11.96 13.14 -9.08
CA ALA A 197 10.78 12.37 -8.76
C ALA A 197 11.07 11.39 -7.60
N GLY A 198 10.01 10.98 -6.90
CA GLY A 198 10.12 10.02 -5.81
C GLY A 198 8.76 9.57 -5.31
N ALA A 199 8.73 8.54 -4.49
CA ALA A 199 7.52 8.09 -3.82
C ALA A 199 7.72 8.04 -2.31
N ILE A 200 6.64 8.38 -1.60
CA ILE A 200 6.50 8.20 -0.15
C ILE A 200 5.59 7.00 0.08
N VAL A 201 6.10 5.97 0.76
CA VAL A 201 5.27 4.85 1.21
C VAL A 201 4.75 5.12 2.61
N CYS A 202 3.44 5.00 2.80
CA CYS A 202 2.75 5.14 4.08
C CYS A 202 2.43 3.74 4.61
N LEU A 203 3.32 3.14 5.39
CA LEU A 203 3.14 1.81 5.96
C LEU A 203 2.39 1.93 7.29
N GLY A 204 1.19 1.34 7.37
CA GLY A 204 0.41 1.45 8.59
C GLY A 204 -0.74 0.45 8.76
N ASP A 205 -1.59 0.77 9.71
CA ASP A 205 -2.81 0.03 10.02
C ASP A 205 -4.09 0.74 9.51
N SER A 206 -5.24 0.56 10.18
CA SER A 206 -6.53 1.15 9.80
C SER A 206 -6.52 2.67 9.77
N ILE A 207 -5.71 3.30 10.62
CA ILE A 207 -5.57 4.76 10.65
C ILE A 207 -4.88 5.23 9.37
N THR A 208 -3.92 4.47 8.86
CA THR A 208 -3.25 4.75 7.58
C THR A 208 -4.11 4.39 6.38
N GLN A 209 -4.87 3.29 6.45
CA GLN A 209 -5.89 2.98 5.46
C GLN A 209 -6.98 4.06 5.36
N GLY A 210 -7.18 4.85 6.42
CA GLY A 210 -8.17 5.93 6.46
C GLY A 210 -9.57 5.44 6.83
N VAL A 211 -9.69 4.42 7.68
CA VAL A 211 -10.98 3.96 8.20
C VAL A 211 -11.75 5.13 8.82
N HIS A 212 -13.04 5.24 8.52
CA HIS A 212 -13.92 6.36 8.86
C HIS A 212 -13.65 7.70 8.15
N SER A 213 -12.76 7.76 7.15
CA SER A 213 -12.82 8.84 6.17
C SER A 213 -14.09 8.73 5.33
N THR A 214 -14.59 9.86 4.84
CA THR A 214 -15.79 9.87 4.00
C THR A 214 -15.53 9.13 2.68
N PRO A 215 -16.32 8.09 2.33
CA PRO A 215 -16.13 7.34 1.10
C PRO A 215 -16.16 8.23 -0.16
N ASN A 216 -15.33 7.89 -1.14
CA ASN A 216 -15.17 8.59 -2.43
C ASN A 216 -14.69 10.05 -2.33
N ARG A 217 -14.23 10.50 -1.16
CA ARG A 217 -13.68 11.85 -0.99
C ARG A 217 -12.15 11.89 -0.91
N ASN A 218 -11.50 10.72 -0.84
CA ASN A 218 -10.04 10.60 -0.70
C ASN A 218 -9.55 11.43 0.50
N GLU A 219 -10.16 11.27 1.68
CA GLU A 219 -9.86 12.10 2.87
C GLU A 219 -8.95 11.38 3.87
N ALA A 220 -8.34 10.24 3.52
CA ALA A 220 -7.34 9.62 4.37
C ALA A 220 -6.09 10.53 4.47
N TRP A 221 -5.32 10.41 5.55
CA TRP A 221 -4.16 11.28 5.71
C TRP A 221 -3.10 11.13 4.59
N PRO A 222 -2.89 9.96 3.95
CA PRO A 222 -2.00 9.86 2.79
C PRO A 222 -2.53 10.64 1.57
N ASP A 223 -3.85 10.70 1.38
CA ASP A 223 -4.47 11.49 0.30
C ASP A 223 -4.31 13.00 0.56
N VAL A 224 -4.46 13.41 1.82
CA VAL A 224 -4.19 14.80 2.24
C VAL A 224 -2.72 15.16 2.01
N LEU A 225 -1.79 14.26 2.33
CA LEU A 225 -0.36 14.44 2.06
C LEU A 225 -0.12 14.62 0.56
N ALA A 226 -0.72 13.77 -0.28
CA ALA A 226 -0.65 13.89 -1.73
C ALA A 226 -1.15 15.28 -2.19
N ARG A 227 -2.35 15.69 -1.76
CA ARG A 227 -2.89 17.02 -2.10
C ARG A 227 -1.97 18.17 -1.68
N THR A 228 -1.39 18.06 -0.48
CA THR A 228 -0.49 19.08 0.05
C THR A 228 0.77 19.18 -0.79
N LEU A 229 1.39 18.05 -1.17
CA LEU A 229 2.55 18.01 -2.07
C LEU A 229 2.22 18.60 -3.45
N GLN A 230 1.10 18.21 -4.05
CA GLN A 230 0.73 18.67 -5.40
C GLN A 230 0.36 20.16 -5.47
N SER A 231 0.00 20.77 -4.33
CA SER A 231 -0.20 22.22 -4.22
C SER A 231 1.11 23.04 -4.33
N ARG A 232 2.27 22.38 -4.20
CA ARG A 232 3.60 22.99 -4.22
C ARG A 232 4.28 22.76 -5.56
N THR A 233 4.79 23.81 -6.18
CA THR A 233 5.40 23.75 -7.53
C THR A 233 6.64 22.85 -7.61
N ASP A 234 7.41 22.80 -6.54
CA ASP A 234 8.65 22.03 -6.36
C ASP A 234 8.41 20.56 -5.96
N MET A 235 7.18 20.19 -5.58
CA MET A 235 6.85 18.85 -5.05
C MET A 235 5.91 18.03 -5.93
N LYS A 236 5.52 18.54 -7.11
CA LYS A 236 4.52 17.90 -7.98
C LYS A 236 4.87 16.47 -8.43
N ARG A 237 6.15 16.10 -8.34
CA ARG A 237 6.68 14.80 -8.80
C ARG A 237 6.85 13.77 -7.68
N ILE A 238 6.31 14.05 -6.50
CA ILE A 238 6.27 13.11 -5.39
C ILE A 238 4.95 12.36 -5.37
N GLY A 239 5.02 11.06 -5.57
CA GLY A 239 3.90 10.15 -5.36
C GLY A 239 3.75 9.76 -3.89
N VAL A 240 2.54 9.42 -3.48
CA VAL A 240 2.20 8.91 -2.16
C VAL A 240 1.48 7.58 -2.33
N LEU A 241 1.95 6.57 -1.60
CA LEU A 241 1.53 5.19 -1.70
C LEU A 241 0.93 4.75 -0.35
N ASN A 242 -0.35 4.37 -0.34
CA ASN A 242 -1.03 3.98 0.89
C ASN A 242 -0.94 2.46 1.11
N GLU A 243 -0.05 2.05 2.01
CA GLU A 243 0.14 0.65 2.38
C GLU A 243 -0.49 0.35 3.75
N GLY A 244 -1.58 1.04 4.08
CA GLY A 244 -2.37 0.80 5.28
C GLY A 244 -3.21 -0.48 5.17
N ILE A 245 -3.31 -1.26 6.25
CA ILE A 245 -4.23 -2.39 6.34
C ILE A 245 -4.99 -2.34 7.67
N GLY A 246 -6.32 -2.38 7.62
CA GLY A 246 -7.17 -2.34 8.80
C GLY A 246 -6.89 -3.50 9.73
N GLY A 247 -6.62 -3.22 11.01
CA GLY A 247 -6.25 -4.25 11.99
C GLY A 247 -4.84 -4.86 11.78
N ASN A 248 -3.97 -4.22 11.00
CA ASN A 248 -2.60 -4.68 10.82
C ASN A 248 -1.75 -4.51 12.08
N ARG A 249 -0.78 -5.41 12.22
CA ARG A 249 0.10 -5.57 13.37
C ARG A 249 1.55 -5.70 12.90
N ILE A 250 2.48 -5.44 13.79
CA ILE A 250 3.93 -5.49 13.51
C ILE A 250 4.40 -6.93 13.38
N PHE A 251 4.05 -7.79 14.36
CA PHE A 251 4.68 -9.11 14.53
C PHE A 251 3.90 -10.27 13.96
N GLN A 252 2.57 -10.15 13.91
CA GLN A 252 1.68 -11.24 13.57
C GLN A 252 0.69 -10.83 12.50
N ASN A 253 0.21 -11.81 11.76
CA ASN A 253 -0.94 -11.60 10.90
C ASN A 253 -2.12 -11.16 11.75
N GLY A 254 -2.83 -10.15 11.27
CA GLY A 254 -4.05 -9.61 11.86
C GLY A 254 -5.09 -9.44 10.77
N GLY A 255 -5.55 -8.21 10.56
CA GLY A 255 -6.39 -7.91 9.40
C GLY A 255 -5.69 -8.04 8.04
N GLY A 256 -4.38 -8.34 8.02
CA GLY A 256 -3.57 -8.76 6.88
C GLY A 256 -2.20 -9.26 7.36
N PRO A 257 -1.23 -9.55 6.47
CA PRO A 257 0.10 -10.02 6.87
C PRO A 257 0.81 -9.03 7.78
N ALA A 258 1.61 -9.52 8.73
CA ALA A 258 2.40 -8.68 9.65
C ALA A 258 3.24 -7.62 8.90
N ALA A 259 3.42 -6.43 9.48
CA ALA A 259 4.24 -5.38 8.86
C ALA A 259 5.67 -5.86 8.58
N LEU A 260 6.28 -6.61 9.51
CA LEU A 260 7.61 -7.20 9.34
C LEU A 260 7.70 -8.14 8.13
N SER A 261 6.65 -8.94 7.88
CA SER A 261 6.64 -9.92 6.80
C SER A 261 6.32 -9.32 5.43
N ARG A 262 5.50 -8.27 5.38
CA ARG A 262 5.13 -7.61 4.12
C ARG A 262 6.04 -6.45 3.69
N PHE A 263 6.95 -6.01 4.56
CA PHE A 263 7.74 -4.79 4.33
C PHE A 263 8.50 -4.76 3.00
N ASP A 264 9.16 -5.86 2.60
CA ASP A 264 9.89 -5.87 1.32
C ASP A 264 8.94 -5.66 0.14
N ARG A 265 7.80 -6.35 0.15
CA ARG A 265 6.80 -6.28 -0.91
C ARG A 265 6.13 -4.90 -0.97
N ASP A 266 5.71 -4.38 0.18
CA ASP A 266 4.86 -3.20 0.27
C ASP A 266 5.67 -1.90 0.32
N VAL A 267 6.94 -1.94 0.73
CA VAL A 267 7.81 -0.76 0.81
C VAL A 267 8.94 -0.84 -0.21
N LEU A 268 9.84 -1.82 -0.09
CA LEU A 268 11.10 -1.82 -0.84
C LEU A 268 10.91 -2.05 -2.34
N HIS A 269 9.88 -2.78 -2.74
CA HIS A 269 9.56 -3.08 -4.14
C HIS A 269 8.61 -2.06 -4.80
N GLN A 270 8.37 -0.92 -4.16
CA GLN A 270 7.61 0.18 -4.75
C GLN A 270 8.48 1.04 -5.67
N SER A 271 7.89 1.52 -6.76
CA SER A 271 8.62 2.28 -7.78
C SER A 271 9.10 3.63 -7.24
N ASN A 272 10.42 3.84 -7.28
CA ASN A 272 11.09 5.08 -6.89
C ASN A 272 10.79 5.52 -5.43
N VAL A 273 10.60 4.57 -4.52
CA VAL A 273 10.46 4.91 -3.10
C VAL A 273 11.74 5.59 -2.59
N LYS A 274 11.56 6.74 -1.95
CA LYS A 274 12.64 7.53 -1.33
C LYS A 274 12.37 7.81 0.14
N PHE A 275 11.09 7.74 0.54
CA PHE A 275 10.67 8.03 1.88
C PHE A 275 9.66 6.98 2.36
N LEU A 276 9.71 6.67 3.64
CA LEU A 276 8.78 5.82 4.35
C LEU A 276 8.18 6.61 5.51
N VAL A 277 6.87 6.61 5.64
CA VAL A 277 6.17 6.98 6.88
C VAL A 277 5.76 5.70 7.58
N LEU A 278 6.31 5.45 8.78
CA LEU A 278 6.06 4.25 9.57
C LEU A 278 5.05 4.55 10.68
N ALA A 279 3.81 4.09 10.51
CA ALA A 279 2.66 4.38 11.37
C ALA A 279 1.81 3.12 11.64
N VAL A 280 2.39 2.12 12.32
CA VAL A 280 1.75 0.85 12.68
C VAL A 280 2.08 0.49 14.12
N GLY A 281 1.18 -0.18 14.85
CA GLY A 281 1.51 -0.81 16.13
C GLY A 281 0.42 -0.69 17.20
N ILE A 282 -0.58 0.16 16.98
CA ILE A 282 -1.66 0.35 17.95
C ILE A 282 -2.47 -0.94 18.14
N ASN A 283 -2.62 -1.75 17.09
CA ASN A 283 -3.31 -3.05 17.18
C ASN A 283 -2.51 -4.12 17.90
N ASP A 284 -1.16 -4.06 17.89
CA ASP A 284 -0.34 -4.96 18.70
C ASP A 284 -0.59 -4.76 20.19
N ILE A 285 -0.77 -3.50 20.59
CA ILE A 285 -1.10 -3.10 21.96
C ILE A 285 -2.56 -3.42 22.27
N GLY A 286 -3.50 -2.91 21.45
CA GLY A 286 -4.94 -3.07 21.68
C GLY A 286 -5.38 -4.53 21.72
N LEU A 287 -4.91 -5.37 20.78
CA LEU A 287 -5.28 -6.79 20.75
C LEU A 287 -4.47 -7.66 21.72
N GLY A 288 -3.30 -7.18 22.17
CA GLY A 288 -2.46 -7.89 23.14
C GLY A 288 -2.90 -7.69 24.59
N TYR A 289 -3.21 -6.44 24.95
CA TYR A 289 -3.47 -6.01 26.34
C TYR A 289 -4.94 -5.66 26.60
N GLY A 290 -5.74 -5.43 25.56
CA GLY A 290 -7.14 -5.04 25.69
C GLY A 290 -8.06 -6.12 26.29
N PRO A 291 -9.28 -5.76 26.67
CA PRO A 291 -10.24 -6.66 27.34
C PRO A 291 -10.62 -7.89 26.52
N ALA A 292 -10.55 -7.81 25.18
CA ALA A 292 -10.84 -8.93 24.27
C ALA A 292 -9.60 -9.79 23.95
N ALA A 293 -8.45 -9.52 24.56
CA ALA A 293 -7.23 -10.28 24.33
C ALA A 293 -7.40 -11.73 24.79
N GLN A 294 -7.16 -12.67 23.87
CA GLN A 294 -7.18 -14.10 24.19
C GLN A 294 -6.04 -14.45 25.18
N PRO A 295 -6.16 -15.52 25.99
CA PRO A 295 -5.07 -15.95 26.88
C PRO A 295 -3.74 -16.20 26.16
N SER A 296 -3.81 -16.65 24.90
CA SER A 296 -2.66 -16.89 24.02
C SER A 296 -2.23 -15.67 23.21
N ALA A 297 -2.89 -14.51 23.38
CA ALA A 297 -2.56 -13.30 22.65
C ALA A 297 -1.14 -12.85 23.00
N THR A 298 -0.35 -12.57 21.96
CA THR A 298 0.97 -11.97 22.17
C THR A 298 0.84 -10.55 22.68
N ARG A 299 1.65 -10.27 23.71
CA ARG A 299 1.75 -9.00 24.42
C ARG A 299 3.16 -8.45 24.24
N PRO A 300 3.45 -7.79 23.10
CA PRO A 300 4.78 -7.25 22.88
C PRO A 300 5.04 -6.09 23.84
N THR A 301 6.19 -6.14 24.49
CA THR A 301 6.70 -5.03 25.31
C THR A 301 7.09 -3.84 24.43
N ALA A 302 7.22 -2.64 25.02
CA ALA A 302 7.69 -1.46 24.30
C ALA A 302 9.03 -1.72 23.61
N ARG A 303 10.01 -2.31 24.32
CA ARG A 303 11.32 -2.70 23.75
C ARG A 303 11.23 -3.63 22.54
N GLN A 304 10.26 -4.53 22.49
CA GLN A 304 10.06 -5.40 21.32
C GLN A 304 9.54 -4.59 20.13
N ILE A 305 8.59 -3.67 20.35
CA ILE A 305 8.09 -2.75 19.33
C ILE A 305 9.21 -1.85 18.81
N GLU A 306 10.02 -1.26 19.71
CA GLU A 306 11.19 -0.46 19.37
C GLU A 306 12.19 -1.25 18.50
N ALA A 307 12.49 -2.50 18.87
CA ALA A 307 13.39 -3.36 18.11
C ALA A 307 12.85 -3.65 16.69
N ALA A 308 11.53 -3.85 16.55
CA ALA A 308 10.92 -4.02 15.23
C ALA A 308 10.96 -2.74 14.39
N TYR A 309 10.74 -1.56 14.99
CA TYR A 309 10.90 -0.29 14.28
C TYR A 309 12.34 -0.06 13.84
N ARG A 310 13.33 -0.46 14.64
CA ARG A 310 14.75 -0.45 14.24
C ARG A 310 15.02 -1.36 13.05
N ASP A 311 14.49 -2.58 13.05
CA ASP A 311 14.63 -3.53 11.92
C ASP A 311 14.06 -2.93 10.63
N LEU A 312 12.80 -2.48 10.68
CA LEU A 312 12.12 -1.88 9.52
C LEU A 312 12.87 -0.65 9.00
N SER A 313 13.35 0.21 9.89
CA SER A 313 14.06 1.43 9.50
C SER A 313 15.44 1.10 8.92
N GLN A 314 16.17 0.16 9.52
CA GLN A 314 17.46 -0.30 9.00
C GLN A 314 17.30 -0.89 7.58
N ARG A 315 16.26 -1.69 7.34
CA ARG A 315 15.96 -2.23 6.01
C ARG A 315 15.68 -1.13 4.98
N ALA A 316 14.93 -0.08 5.36
CA ALA A 316 14.71 1.10 4.51
C ALA A 316 16.03 1.84 4.22
N HIS A 317 16.81 2.15 5.26
CA HIS A 317 18.07 2.89 5.12
C HIS A 317 19.09 2.16 4.26
N LEU A 318 19.14 0.83 4.31
CA LEU A 318 19.98 0.00 3.43
C LEU A 318 19.62 0.15 1.95
N GLN A 319 18.40 0.59 1.63
CA GLN A 319 17.95 0.92 0.27
C GLN A 319 17.99 2.43 -0.02
N GLY A 320 18.57 3.24 0.88
CA GLY A 320 18.62 4.70 0.76
C GLY A 320 17.26 5.39 0.96
N ILE A 321 16.28 4.71 1.58
CA ILE A 321 14.96 5.26 1.89
C ILE A 321 15.03 5.96 3.25
N LYS A 322 14.64 7.22 3.31
CA LYS A 322 14.53 7.97 4.58
C LYS A 322 13.25 7.61 5.33
N VAL A 323 13.31 7.55 6.64
CA VAL A 323 12.20 7.09 7.49
C VAL A 323 11.67 8.22 8.36
N ILE A 324 10.37 8.46 8.27
CA ILE A 324 9.59 9.34 9.12
C ILE A 324 8.80 8.44 10.08
N GLY A 325 9.18 8.45 11.36
CA GLY A 325 8.48 7.69 12.39
C GLY A 325 7.26 8.42 12.93
N ALA A 326 6.13 7.74 13.06
CA ALA A 326 4.94 8.30 13.69
C ALA A 326 4.71 7.73 15.09
N THR A 327 4.41 8.60 16.06
CA THR A 327 3.91 8.14 17.37
C THR A 327 2.56 7.44 17.21
N LEU A 328 2.30 6.43 18.03
CA LEU A 328 1.00 5.75 18.11
C LEU A 328 -0.07 6.71 18.63
N THR A 329 -1.24 6.76 18.00
CA THR A 329 -2.31 7.70 18.32
C THR A 329 -2.95 7.45 19.70
N PRO A 330 -3.70 8.42 20.25
CA PRO A 330 -4.51 8.21 21.45
C PRO A 330 -5.63 7.20 21.14
N PHE A 331 -5.81 6.20 22.02
CA PHE A 331 -6.83 5.15 21.86
C PHE A 331 -7.67 4.96 23.12
N GLY A 332 -7.69 5.98 23.99
CA GLY A 332 -8.30 5.95 25.31
C GLY A 332 -9.74 5.47 25.30
N ARG A 333 -10.53 5.84 24.29
CA ARG A 333 -11.94 5.43 24.18
C ARG A 333 -12.18 4.21 23.29
N ALA A 334 -11.13 3.69 22.67
CA ALA A 334 -11.24 2.53 21.80
C ALA A 334 -11.76 1.31 22.57
N ALA A 335 -12.54 0.46 21.89
CA ALA A 335 -13.13 -0.74 22.49
C ALA A 335 -12.08 -1.68 23.12
N TYR A 336 -10.84 -1.66 22.62
CA TYR A 336 -9.74 -2.48 23.13
C TYR A 336 -8.77 -1.73 24.07
N PHE A 337 -9.17 -0.59 24.64
CA PHE A 337 -8.35 0.14 25.60
C PHE A 337 -8.04 -0.69 26.85
N SER A 338 -6.82 -0.54 27.37
CA SER A 338 -6.43 -1.01 28.70
C SER A 338 -5.33 -0.10 29.27
N GLU A 339 -5.28 0.06 30.59
CA GLU A 339 -4.21 0.81 31.26
C GLU A 339 -2.82 0.21 30.99
N ALA A 340 -2.72 -1.12 30.98
CA ALA A 340 -1.47 -1.82 30.66
C ALA A 340 -1.02 -1.56 29.22
N GLY A 341 -1.96 -1.56 28.27
CA GLY A 341 -1.65 -1.21 26.88
C GLY A 341 -1.25 0.26 26.74
N GLU A 342 -1.90 1.17 27.46
CA GLU A 342 -1.51 2.59 27.46
C GLU A 342 -0.11 2.82 28.02
N ALA A 343 0.28 2.11 29.08
CA ALA A 343 1.63 2.17 29.60
C ALA A 343 2.67 1.80 28.52
N VAL A 344 2.42 0.70 27.79
CA VAL A 344 3.29 0.29 26.66
C VAL A 344 3.29 1.36 25.56
N ARG A 345 2.13 1.92 25.20
CA ARG A 345 2.04 2.95 24.16
C ARG A 345 2.82 4.22 24.54
N GLN A 346 2.73 4.64 25.81
CA GLN A 346 3.49 5.78 26.33
C GLN A 346 4.99 5.53 26.28
N GLU A 347 5.46 4.34 26.69
CA GLU A 347 6.87 3.96 26.60
C GLU A 347 7.38 4.02 25.14
N VAL A 348 6.62 3.44 24.19
CA VAL A 348 6.95 3.48 22.75
C VAL A 348 6.98 4.92 22.24
N ASN A 349 5.96 5.73 22.52
CA ASN A 349 5.89 7.11 22.06
C ASN A 349 6.99 7.98 22.66
N GLN A 350 7.34 7.75 23.93
CA GLN A 350 8.45 8.44 24.57
C GLN A 350 9.78 8.08 23.88
N TRP A 351 10.01 6.79 23.59
CA TRP A 351 11.19 6.37 22.84
C TRP A 351 11.25 6.99 21.44
N ILE A 352 10.12 7.09 20.72
CA ILE A 352 10.05 7.76 19.41
C ILE A 352 10.49 9.22 19.52
N ARG A 353 10.02 9.94 20.55
CA ARG A 353 10.32 11.37 20.76
C ARG A 353 11.77 11.63 21.17
N THR A 354 12.38 10.73 21.95
CA THR A 354 13.70 10.97 22.54
C THR A 354 14.80 10.21 21.83
N SER A 355 14.68 8.90 21.72
CA SER A 355 15.77 8.01 21.33
C SER A 355 15.81 7.77 19.83
N ALA A 356 14.66 7.60 19.17
CA ALA A 356 14.63 7.19 17.77
C ALA A 356 15.33 8.20 16.83
N LEU A 357 15.20 9.51 17.09
CA LEU A 357 15.95 10.55 16.39
C LEU A 357 17.44 10.57 16.78
N ASN A 358 17.75 10.56 18.08
CA ASN A 358 19.12 10.65 18.57
C ASN A 358 19.99 9.46 18.10
N GLU A 359 19.38 8.30 17.99
CA GLU A 359 20.01 7.06 17.52
C GLU A 359 19.90 6.87 16.00
N HIS A 360 19.42 7.88 15.26
CA HIS A 360 19.29 7.89 13.80
C HIS A 360 18.48 6.69 13.26
N ILE A 361 17.53 6.21 14.05
CA ILE A 361 16.56 5.19 13.61
C ILE A 361 15.54 5.83 12.68
N TYR A 362 15.13 7.06 12.98
CA TYR A 362 14.32 7.87 12.08
C TYR A 362 15.09 9.12 11.64
N ASP A 363 14.83 9.56 10.42
CA ASP A 363 15.34 10.81 9.87
C ASP A 363 14.51 12.02 10.33
N SER A 364 13.22 11.80 10.64
CA SER A 364 12.29 12.77 11.21
C SER A 364 11.15 12.03 11.90
N ILE A 365 10.37 12.73 12.72
CA ILE A 365 9.17 12.17 13.36
C ILE A 365 7.95 13.05 13.16
N VAL A 366 6.78 12.44 13.29
CA VAL A 366 5.50 13.12 13.43
C VAL A 366 4.79 12.63 14.70
N ASP A 367 4.41 13.57 15.56
CA ASP A 367 3.80 13.28 16.85
C ASP A 367 2.26 13.28 16.75
N PHE A 368 1.71 12.24 16.11
CA PHE A 368 0.26 12.06 16.03
C PHE A 368 -0.44 11.97 17.39
N ASP A 369 0.25 11.48 18.42
CA ASP A 369 -0.27 11.45 19.78
C ASP A 369 -0.55 12.89 20.24
N GLN A 370 0.47 13.74 20.32
CA GLN A 370 0.30 15.14 20.72
C GLN A 370 -0.69 15.90 19.82
N LEU A 371 -0.65 15.63 18.52
CA LEU A 371 -1.47 16.30 17.52
C LEU A 371 -2.98 16.07 17.77
N LEU A 372 -3.35 14.81 18.03
CA LEU A 372 -4.74 14.38 18.14
C LEU A 372 -5.27 14.37 19.56
N ASP A 373 -4.39 14.37 20.56
CA ASP A 373 -4.75 14.18 21.97
C ASP A 373 -5.53 15.36 22.57
N ALA A 374 -6.59 15.05 23.28
CA ALA A 374 -7.45 15.97 24.00
C ALA A 374 -6.96 16.28 25.42
N ARG A 375 -5.94 15.58 25.93
CA ARG A 375 -5.46 15.77 27.31
C ARG A 375 -4.98 17.20 27.52
N GLN A 376 -5.58 17.84 28.51
CA GLN A 376 -4.94 18.87 29.32
C GLN A 376 -4.75 18.25 30.71
N ASN A 377 -3.57 17.70 30.99
CA ASN A 377 -3.17 17.16 32.30
C ASN A 377 -4.00 15.98 32.87
N ASP A 378 -4.00 14.84 32.17
CA ASP A 378 -3.93 13.50 32.81
C ASP A 378 -5.22 12.75 33.23
N SER A 379 -6.28 12.69 32.41
CA SER A 379 -7.44 11.82 32.74
C SER A 379 -7.67 10.62 31.82
N ARG A 380 -7.35 10.68 30.51
CA ARG A 380 -7.27 9.52 29.58
C ARG A 380 -6.77 10.01 28.22
N PRO A 381 -5.92 9.28 27.46
CA PRO A 381 -5.45 9.69 26.13
C PRO A 381 -6.56 9.58 25.08
N MET A 382 -7.30 10.66 24.83
CA MET A 382 -8.48 10.62 23.96
C MET A 382 -8.25 11.48 22.72
N LEU A 383 -8.81 11.06 21.57
CA LEU A 383 -8.90 11.95 20.43
C LEU A 383 -9.71 13.20 20.82
N LYS A 384 -9.26 14.39 20.40
CA LYS A 384 -10.06 15.61 20.46
C LYS A 384 -11.40 15.34 19.77
N SER A 385 -12.51 15.72 20.39
CA SER A 385 -13.86 15.42 19.87
C SER A 385 -14.07 15.86 18.41
N ARG A 386 -13.47 16.99 18.01
CA ARG A 386 -13.52 17.47 16.62
C ARG A 386 -12.81 16.57 15.60
N TYR A 387 -11.92 15.69 16.07
CA TYR A 387 -11.12 14.77 15.25
C TYR A 387 -11.52 13.31 15.41
N ASP A 388 -12.33 12.97 16.40
CA ASP A 388 -12.81 11.61 16.64
C ASP A 388 -13.94 11.26 15.65
N SER A 389 -13.87 10.09 15.02
CA SER A 389 -14.98 9.54 14.23
C SER A 389 -16.15 9.07 15.09
N GLY A 390 -15.94 8.95 16.40
CA GLY A 390 -16.92 8.54 17.41
C GLY A 390 -16.58 7.19 18.05
N ASP A 391 -15.64 6.43 17.49
CA ASP A 391 -15.21 5.13 18.01
C ASP A 391 -14.03 5.20 18.98
N GLY A 392 -13.44 6.39 19.15
CA GLY A 392 -12.36 6.60 20.10
C GLY A 392 -10.99 6.09 19.67
N LEU A 393 -10.84 5.71 18.40
CA LEU A 393 -9.62 5.16 17.81
C LEU A 393 -9.26 5.84 16.47
N HIS A 394 -10.24 5.95 15.58
CA HIS A 394 -10.02 6.45 14.23
C HIS A 394 -10.35 7.94 14.13
N PRO A 395 -9.48 8.72 13.49
CA PRO A 395 -9.80 10.08 13.09
C PRO A 395 -10.99 10.14 12.11
N ASN A 396 -11.72 11.25 12.13
CA ASN A 396 -12.59 11.66 11.03
C ASN A 396 -11.80 12.46 9.97
N ASP A 397 -12.47 12.91 8.90
CA ASP A 397 -11.85 13.72 7.83
C ASP A 397 -11.01 14.90 8.35
N SER A 398 -11.50 15.64 9.35
CA SER A 398 -10.75 16.78 9.92
C SER A 398 -9.52 16.35 10.70
N GLY A 399 -9.55 15.19 11.35
CA GLY A 399 -8.38 14.60 12.01
C GLY A 399 -7.35 14.10 10.99
N TYR A 400 -7.80 13.43 9.93
CA TYR A 400 -6.92 13.01 8.84
C TYR A 400 -6.31 14.18 8.07
N GLU A 401 -7.06 15.27 7.87
CA GLU A 401 -6.52 16.49 7.28
C GLU A 401 -5.34 17.03 8.11
N LEU A 402 -5.52 17.10 9.44
CA LEU A 402 -4.47 17.56 10.34
C LEU A 402 -3.23 16.64 10.27
N MET A 403 -3.44 15.33 10.29
CA MET A 403 -2.35 14.35 10.19
C MET A 403 -1.57 14.48 8.89
N GLY A 404 -2.23 14.55 7.73
CA GLY A 404 -1.56 14.63 6.43
C GLY A 404 -0.72 15.90 6.28
N ARG A 405 -1.23 17.04 6.79
CA ARG A 405 -0.47 18.30 6.83
C ARG A 405 0.77 18.20 7.71
N GLU A 406 0.69 17.53 8.86
CA GLU A 406 1.88 17.37 9.71
C GLU A 406 2.88 16.35 9.17
N VAL A 407 2.44 15.31 8.47
CA VAL A 407 3.35 14.43 7.74
C VAL A 407 4.11 15.22 6.67
N TYR A 408 3.45 16.13 5.95
CA TYR A 408 4.14 17.03 5.02
C TYR A 408 5.22 17.86 5.71
N ASN A 409 4.93 18.46 6.87
CA ASN A 409 5.94 19.21 7.64
C ASN A 409 7.11 18.32 8.08
N ALA A 410 6.84 17.07 8.47
CA ALA A 410 7.87 16.11 8.83
C ALA A 410 8.73 15.68 7.65
N PHE A 411 8.11 15.50 6.48
CA PHE A 411 8.77 15.23 5.21
C PHE A 411 9.71 16.38 4.79
N MET A 412 9.26 17.62 4.91
CA MET A 412 10.09 18.79 4.53
C MET A 412 11.37 18.94 5.36
N ARG A 413 11.48 18.28 6.53
CA ARG A 413 12.73 18.26 7.33
C ARG A 413 13.78 17.30 6.78
N VAL A 414 13.37 16.35 5.95
CA VAL A 414 14.24 15.27 5.45
C VAL A 414 14.36 15.26 3.94
N ASP A 415 13.51 16.00 3.23
CA ASP A 415 13.64 16.15 1.80
C ASP A 415 14.83 17.05 1.46
N ASN A 416 15.93 16.41 1.04
CA ASN A 416 17.15 17.09 0.61
C ASN A 416 17.39 16.88 -0.89
N ARG A 417 16.31 16.66 -1.66
CA ARG A 417 16.43 16.60 -3.12
C ARG A 417 16.92 17.96 -3.66
N PRO A 418 17.78 17.96 -4.68
CA PRO A 418 18.47 19.16 -5.17
C PRO A 418 17.54 20.22 -5.74
#